data_AF-A0A923C952-F1
#
_entry.id   AF-A0A923C952-F1
#
_cell.length_a   1.000
_cell.length_b   1.000
_cell.length_c   1.000
_cell.angle_alpha   90.00
_cell.angle_beta   90.00
_cell.angle_gamma   90.00
#
_symmetry.space_group_name_H-M   'P 1'
#
loop_
_entity.id
_entity.type
_entity.pdbx_description
1 polymer ?
#
loop_
_entity_poly.entity_id
_entity_poly.type
_entity_poly.pdbx_seq_one_letter_code
_entity_poly.pdbx_strand_id
1 'polypeptide(L)'
;TEQRPFRHTVVAGPLCESGDVFTQEEGGVVLTRELPEAHVGDLLVLQDAGAYGASMSSNYNSRPLAAEVLVDGSDARLIRRRQRVDELLELEKV
;
A
#
# COMPACT_ATOMS: atom_id res chain seq x y z
N THR A 1 -22.91 0.46 -12.30
CA THR A 1 -22.08 -0.13 -11.23
C THR A 1 -23.03 -0.74 -10.24
N GLU A 2 -23.05 -2.07 -10.11
CA GLU A 2 -23.88 -2.70 -9.08
C GLU A 2 -23.34 -2.30 -7.70
N GLN A 3 -24.21 -1.76 -6.84
CA GLN A 3 -23.85 -1.45 -5.47
C GLN A 3 -23.65 -2.77 -4.71
N ARG A 4 -22.41 -3.04 -4.30
CA ARG A 4 -22.09 -4.21 -3.50
C ARG A 4 -22.45 -3.96 -2.03
N PRO A 5 -22.89 -4.99 -1.30
CA PRO A 5 -23.20 -4.83 0.12
C PRO A 5 -21.96 -4.40 0.89
N PHE A 6 -22.16 -3.57 1.91
CA PHE A 6 -21.10 -3.18 2.84
C PHE A 6 -20.86 -4.29 3.86
N ARG A 7 -19.59 -4.48 4.24
CA ARG A 7 -19.16 -5.41 5.29
C ARG A 7 -18.19 -4.71 6.22
N HIS A 8 -18.18 -5.14 7.49
CA HIS A 8 -17.14 -4.77 8.43
C HIS A 8 -15.87 -5.53 8.05
N THR A 9 -14.84 -4.81 7.59
CA THR A 9 -13.64 -5.38 6.98
C THR A 9 -12.40 -4.93 7.74
N VAL A 10 -11.51 -5.88 8.03
CA VAL A 10 -10.12 -5.61 8.41
C VAL A 10 -9.29 -5.56 7.13
N VAL A 11 -8.51 -4.49 6.95
CA VAL A 11 -7.60 -4.36 5.80
C VAL A 11 -6.18 -4.64 6.27
N ALA A 12 -5.54 -5.65 5.69
CA ALA A 12 -4.16 -6.04 5.97
C ALA A 12 -3.29 -5.99 4.71
N GLY A 13 -1.98 -5.95 4.90
CA GLY A 13 -1.00 -6.01 3.83
C GLY A 13 -0.48 -7.42 3.56
N PRO A 14 0.49 -7.55 2.63
CA PRO A 14 1.04 -8.83 2.18
C PRO A 14 2.29 -9.28 2.94
N LEU A 15 2.73 -8.56 3.98
CA LEU A 15 3.92 -8.91 4.72
C LEU A 15 3.66 -10.15 5.59
N CYS A 16 4.69 -10.99 5.75
CA CYS A 16 4.69 -12.05 6.76
C CYS A 16 4.94 -11.45 8.15
N GLU A 17 4.12 -10.48 8.55
CA GLU A 17 4.24 -9.70 9.77
C GLU A 17 2.85 -9.48 10.37
N SER A 18 2.69 -9.77 11.65
CA SER A 18 1.40 -9.68 12.35
C SER A 18 0.86 -8.25 12.45
N GLY A 19 1.76 -7.26 12.49
CA GLY A 19 1.42 -5.84 12.55
C GLY A 19 1.10 -5.19 11.20
N ASP A 20 1.14 -5.94 10.09
CA ASP A 20 0.84 -5.41 8.75
C ASP A 20 -0.67 -5.26 8.52
N VAL A 21 -1.28 -4.37 9.30
CA VAL A 21 -2.71 -4.09 9.34
C VAL A 21 -2.93 -2.59 9.16
N PHE A 22 -3.78 -2.18 8.21
CA PHE A 22 -4.11 -0.77 7.98
C PHE A 22 -5.25 -0.27 8.88
N THR A 23 -6.18 -1.15 9.26
CA THR A 23 -7.30 -0.82 10.15
C THR A 23 -6.97 -1.20 11.59
N GLN A 24 -6.14 -0.40 12.25
CA GLN A 24 -5.79 -0.54 13.66
C GLN A 24 -5.78 0.82 14.36
N GLU A 25 -6.04 0.84 15.67
CA GLU A 25 -5.88 2.04 16.50
C GLU A 25 -4.51 2.08 17.20
N GLU A 26 -4.24 3.19 17.89
CA GLU A 26 -3.05 3.34 18.72
C GLU A 26 -2.93 2.18 19.71
N GLY A 27 -1.71 1.61 19.83
CA GLY A 27 -1.47 0.42 20.65
C GLY A 27 -1.71 -0.91 19.93
N GLY A 28 -2.10 -0.91 18.65
CA GLY A 28 -2.13 -2.10 17.80
C GLY A 28 -3.42 -2.92 17.89
N VAL A 29 -4.50 -2.33 18.40
CA VAL A 29 -5.80 -3.01 18.44
C VAL A 29 -6.41 -2.97 17.04
N VAL A 30 -6.72 -4.16 16.51
CA VAL A 30 -7.32 -4.31 15.19
C VAL A 30 -8.77 -3.85 15.21
N LEU A 31 -9.13 -3.00 14.26
CA LEU A 31 -10.47 -2.46 14.06
C LEU A 31 -11.00 -2.85 12.68
N THR A 32 -12.31 -2.68 12.49
CA THR A 32 -12.96 -2.86 11.20
C THR A 32 -13.34 -1.52 10.58
N ARG A 33 -13.51 -1.50 9.26
CA ARG A 33 -14.10 -0.40 8.51
C ARG A 33 -15.25 -0.92 7.65
N GLU A 34 -16.34 -0.17 7.56
CA GLU A 34 -17.40 -0.51 6.61
C GLU A 34 -16.92 -0.22 5.18
N LEU A 35 -16.76 -1.28 4.38
CA LEU A 35 -16.32 -1.20 2.99
C LEU A 35 -17.25 -2.05 2.11
N PRO A 36 -17.45 -1.68 0.83
CA PRO A 36 -18.10 -2.57 -0.12
C PRO A 36 -17.37 -3.92 -0.20
N GLU A 37 -18.11 -5.01 -0.39
CA GLU A 37 -17.53 -6.33 -0.57
C GLU A 37 -16.52 -6.36 -1.74
N ALA A 38 -15.27 -6.70 -1.41
CA ALA A 38 -14.15 -6.75 -2.34
C ALA A 38 -13.94 -8.19 -2.84
N HIS A 39 -13.50 -8.29 -4.10
CA HIS A 39 -13.09 -9.51 -4.77
C HIS A 39 -11.65 -9.38 -5.23
N VAL A 40 -11.00 -10.52 -5.48
CA VAL A 40 -9.65 -10.54 -6.07
C VAL A 40 -9.67 -9.77 -7.39
N GLY A 41 -8.78 -8.79 -7.51
CA GLY A 41 -8.66 -7.92 -8.69
C GLY A 41 -9.27 -6.53 -8.52
N ASP A 42 -10.09 -6.29 -7.49
CA ASP A 42 -10.51 -4.93 -7.17
C ASP A 42 -9.34 -4.10 -6.60
N LEU A 43 -9.47 -2.77 -6.71
CA LEU A 43 -8.50 -1.83 -6.17
C LEU A 43 -9.04 -1.18 -4.89
N LEU A 44 -8.15 -1.00 -3.92
CA LEU A 44 -8.39 -0.20 -2.71
C LEU A 44 -7.53 1.06 -2.77
N VAL A 45 -8.09 2.20 -2.36
CA VAL A 45 -7.38 3.48 -2.27
C VAL A 45 -7.23 3.88 -0.81
N LEU A 46 -5.99 3.97 -0.35
CA LEU A 46 -5.65 4.65 0.90
C LEU A 46 -5.52 6.15 0.58
N GLN A 47 -6.44 6.94 1.12
CA GLN A 47 -6.45 8.40 0.91
C GLN A 47 -5.37 9.07 1.78
N ASP A 48 -5.04 10.31 1.44
CA ASP A 48 -4.17 11.20 2.22
C ASP A 48 -2.74 10.69 2.51
N ALA A 49 -2.24 9.74 1.72
CA ALA A 49 -0.89 9.18 1.84
C ALA A 49 0.24 10.07 1.25
N GLY A 50 -0.05 11.35 0.96
CA GLY A 50 0.89 12.28 0.32
C GLY A 50 2.03 12.74 1.23
N ALA A 51 1.77 12.85 2.54
CA ALA A 51 2.78 13.13 3.54
C ALA A 51 3.10 11.86 4.33
N TYR A 52 4.37 11.64 4.64
CA TYR A 52 4.85 10.51 5.47
C TYR A 52 4.51 9.10 4.96
N GLY A 53 4.06 8.95 3.70
CA GLY A 53 3.89 7.66 3.04
C GLY A 53 5.19 7.22 2.36
N ALA A 54 5.42 7.71 1.14
CA ALA A 54 6.60 7.33 0.34
C ALA A 54 7.93 7.66 1.03
N SER A 55 7.99 8.72 1.84
CA SER A 55 9.19 9.13 2.58
C SER A 55 9.56 8.21 3.73
N MET A 56 8.61 7.42 4.25
CA MET A 56 8.84 6.43 5.33
C MET A 56 8.81 4.98 4.82
N SER A 57 8.80 4.78 3.50
CA SER A 57 8.82 3.44 2.91
C SER A 57 10.13 2.72 3.18
N SER A 58 10.06 1.40 3.33
CA SER A 58 11.22 0.54 3.57
C SER A 58 11.25 -0.63 2.59
N ASN A 59 12.38 -1.35 2.56
CA ASN A 59 12.51 -2.61 1.83
C ASN A 59 12.24 -3.84 2.72
N TYR A 60 11.41 -3.71 3.76
CA TYR A 60 11.04 -4.85 4.61
C TYR A 60 10.43 -5.98 3.77
N ASN A 61 10.78 -7.22 4.11
CA ASN A 61 10.53 -8.43 3.31
C ASN A 61 11.03 -8.34 1.85
N SER A 62 12.17 -7.67 1.64
CA SER A 62 12.83 -7.49 0.34
C SER A 62 11.90 -6.95 -0.75
N ARG A 63 10.93 -6.11 -0.37
CA ARG A 63 9.98 -5.50 -1.29
C ARG A 63 10.57 -4.22 -1.88
N PRO A 64 10.67 -4.08 -3.22
CA PRO A 64 11.17 -2.85 -3.82
C PRO A 64 10.22 -1.67 -3.60
N LEU A 65 10.79 -0.47 -3.48
CA LEU A 65 10.02 0.76 -3.32
C LEU A 65 9.01 0.95 -4.46
N ALA A 66 7.80 1.39 -4.11
CA ALA A 66 6.71 1.63 -5.05
C ALA A 66 7.00 2.82 -5.98
N ALA A 67 6.43 2.76 -7.19
CA ALA A 67 6.42 3.86 -8.13
C ALA A 67 5.56 5.03 -7.62
N GLU A 68 5.92 6.25 -8.00
CA GLU A 68 5.14 7.46 -7.74
C GLU A 68 4.74 8.11 -9.06
N VAL A 69 3.47 8.48 -9.17
CA VAL A 69 2.88 9.14 -10.34
C VAL A 69 2.35 10.49 -9.92
N LEU A 70 2.72 11.52 -10.67
CA LEU A 70 2.14 12.85 -10.53
C LEU A 70 1.05 13.02 -11.58
N VAL A 71 -0.15 13.33 -11.10
CA VAL A 71 -1.30 13.69 -11.94
C VAL A 71 -1.45 15.20 -11.91
N ASP A 72 -1.49 15.82 -13.09
CA ASP A 72 -1.61 17.26 -13.31
C ASP A 72 -2.67 17.49 -14.39
N GLY A 73 -3.89 17.86 -13.97
CA GLY A 73 -5.04 17.91 -14.86
C GLY A 73 -5.38 16.54 -15.47
N SER A 74 -5.32 16.44 -16.80
CA SER A 74 -5.52 15.19 -17.54
C SER A 74 -4.25 14.34 -17.69
N ASP A 75 -3.09 14.90 -17.37
CA ASP A 75 -1.81 14.26 -17.61
C ASP A 75 -1.35 13.49 -16.37
N ALA A 76 -0.85 12.28 -16.58
CA ALA A 76 -0.23 11.47 -15.55
C ALA A 76 1.19 11.12 -15.99
N ARG A 77 2.18 11.39 -15.13
CA ARG A 77 3.58 11.07 -15.40
C ARG A 77 4.25 10.36 -14.25
N LEU A 78 5.09 9.38 -14.60
CA LEU A 78 5.95 8.68 -13.64
C LEU A 78 7.01 9.66 -13.13
N ILE A 79 6.99 9.97 -11.83
CA ILE A 79 7.98 10.85 -11.18
C ILE A 79 9.00 10.06 -10.36
N ARG A 80 8.65 8.85 -9.93
CA ARG A 80 9.58 7.87 -9.38
C ARG A 80 9.26 6.50 -9.94
N ARG A 81 10.22 5.86 -10.61
CA ARG A 81 10.05 4.47 -11.07
C ARG A 81 10.01 3.51 -9.88
N ARG A 82 9.36 2.37 -10.06
CA ARG A 82 9.48 1.24 -9.13
C ARG A 82 10.95 0.81 -9.05
N GLN A 83 11.44 0.56 -7.84
CA GLN A 83 12.77 -0.02 -7.62
C GLN A 83 12.79 -1.47 -8.13
N ARG A 84 13.93 -1.94 -8.62
CA ARG A 84 14.12 -3.34 -9.05
C ARG A 84 14.72 -4.15 -7.90
N VAL A 85 14.45 -5.47 -7.88
CA VAL A 85 15.06 -6.35 -6.87
C VAL A 85 16.58 -6.34 -6.99
N ASP A 86 17.13 -6.35 -8.22
CA ASP A 86 18.58 -6.28 -8.44
C ASP A 86 19.22 -5.06 -7.76
N GLU A 87 18.52 -3.92 -7.73
CA GLU A 87 19.01 -2.68 -7.09
C GLU A 87 19.05 -2.77 -5.56
N LEU A 88 18.29 -3.70 -4.96
CA LEU A 88 18.43 -4.02 -3.54
C LEU A 88 19.73 -4.77 -3.28
N LEU A 89 20.05 -5.73 -4.17
CA LEU A 89 21.18 -6.63 -4.05
C LEU A 89 22.51 -5.94 -4.38
N GLU A 90 22.50 -4.80 -5.08
CA GLU A 90 23.70 -4.02 -5.41
C GLU A 90 24.54 -3.61 -4.20
N LEU A 91 23.95 -3.58 -3.00
CA LEU A 91 24.64 -3.25 -1.75
C LEU A 91 25.30 -4.47 -1.08
N GLU A 92 24.99 -5.68 -1.53
CA GLU A 92 25.53 -6.92 -1.00
C GLU A 92 26.89 -7.22 -1.63
N LYS A 93 27.91 -7.45 -0.79
CA LYS A 93 29.21 -7.93 -1.26
C LYS A 93 29.23 -9.45 -1.21
N VAL A 94 29.38 -10.07 -2.37
CA VAL A 94 29.61 -11.52 -2.53
C VAL A 94 31.09 -11.84 -2.37
#